data_AF-A0A2E6VSI2-F1
#
_entry.id   AF-A0A2E6VSI2-F1
#
_cell.length_a   1.000
_cell.length_b   1.000
_cell.length_c   1.000
_cell.angle_alpha   90.00
_cell.angle_beta   90.00
_cell.angle_gamma   90.00
#
_symmetry.space_group_name_H-M   'P 1'
#
loop_
_entity.id
_entity.type
_entity.pdbx_description
1 polymer ?
#
loop_
_entity_poly.entity_id
_entity_poly.type
_entity_poly.pdbx_seq_one_letter_code
_entity_poly.pdbx_strand_id
1 'polypeptide(L)'
;SWLLNCELEYARAQFGAIIASQNPRQHQAVLLAEKVGEPENPLWGKPRSVTVLKKGPQIAEALAPLLENAKEIHLIDPHFDPRKKRFRKVLLCLLEKLSLSKSFTVHMNDKFADAKGYQERWREHLGEKISSEITLNFKCWQAPEHSGLLHNRYLLTNLGVILMGNSLDEKESQNATDDFALLGKERHSDLWDWFIHQTHKDLKLVAEPASITGTR
;
A
#
# COMPACT_ATOMS: atom_id res chain seq x y z
N SER A 1 31.90 7.35 -15.38
CA SER A 1 31.61 8.23 -14.22
C SER A 1 30.21 7.93 -13.72
N TRP A 2 29.83 8.35 -12.50
CA TRP A 2 28.48 8.12 -11.97
C TRP A 2 27.39 8.62 -12.93
N LEU A 3 27.51 9.86 -13.41
CA LEU A 3 26.51 10.47 -14.30
C LEU A 3 26.37 9.71 -15.63
N LEU A 4 27.49 9.28 -16.24
CA LEU A 4 27.45 8.47 -17.46
C LEU A 4 26.72 7.14 -17.25
N ASN A 5 26.95 6.48 -16.11
CA ASN A 5 26.28 5.23 -15.80
C ASN A 5 24.76 5.43 -15.63
N CYS A 6 24.35 6.53 -14.98
CA CYS A 6 22.92 6.87 -14.85
C CYS A 6 22.27 7.16 -16.20
N GLU A 7 22.95 7.84 -17.12
CA GLU A 7 22.44 8.11 -18.48
C GLU A 7 22.30 6.82 -19.30
N LEU A 8 23.30 5.93 -19.23
CA LEU A 8 23.25 4.61 -19.89
C LEU A 8 22.12 3.75 -19.32
N GLU A 9 21.94 3.78 -18.00
CA GLU A 9 20.86 3.05 -17.34
C GLU A 9 19.50 3.63 -17.70
N TYR A 10 19.36 4.96 -17.78
CA TYR A 10 18.12 5.61 -18.23
C TYR A 10 17.74 5.18 -19.65
N ALA A 11 18.72 5.00 -20.54
CA ALA A 11 18.50 4.47 -21.89
C ALA A 11 18.05 3.00 -21.87
N ARG A 12 18.48 2.21 -20.89
CA ARG A 12 18.07 0.81 -20.69
C ARG A 12 16.67 0.71 -20.07
N ALA A 13 16.40 1.49 -19.03
CA ALA A 13 15.17 1.52 -18.27
C ALA A 13 14.89 2.95 -17.79
N GLN A 14 13.90 3.61 -18.37
CA GLN A 14 13.59 5.00 -18.03
C GLN A 14 13.10 5.13 -16.58
N PHE A 15 13.61 6.14 -15.87
CA PHE A 15 13.20 6.50 -14.51
C PHE A 15 12.98 8.02 -14.37
N GLY A 16 12.49 8.49 -13.22
CA GLY A 16 11.93 9.85 -13.10
C GLY A 16 12.88 11.01 -13.39
N ALA A 17 14.11 10.96 -12.87
CA ALA A 17 15.15 11.97 -13.06
C ALA A 17 16.52 11.44 -12.60
N ILE A 18 17.59 12.03 -13.13
CA ILE A 18 18.97 11.89 -12.65
C ILE A 18 19.32 13.19 -11.90
N ILE A 19 19.49 13.13 -10.59
CA ILE A 19 19.83 14.32 -9.79
C ILE A 19 21.35 14.52 -9.83
N ALA A 20 21.83 15.61 -10.40
CA ALA A 20 23.26 15.88 -10.53
C ALA A 20 23.60 17.35 -10.28
N SER A 21 24.84 17.64 -9.90
CA SER A 21 25.33 19.02 -9.76
C SER A 21 25.59 19.70 -11.11
N GLN A 22 25.74 18.93 -12.19
CA GLN A 22 26.01 19.43 -13.53
C GLN A 22 25.34 18.55 -14.58
N ASN A 23 25.03 19.14 -15.74
CA ASN A 23 24.51 18.45 -16.92
C ASN A 23 25.39 18.70 -18.16
N PRO A 24 26.68 18.26 -18.16
CA PRO A 24 27.64 18.61 -19.21
C PRO A 24 27.27 18.05 -20.59
N ARG A 25 26.46 17.00 -20.65
CA ARG A 25 25.97 16.38 -21.89
C ARG A 25 24.56 16.81 -22.27
N GLN A 26 23.97 17.78 -21.54
CA GLN A 26 22.62 18.29 -21.76
C GLN A 26 21.56 17.16 -21.85
N HIS A 27 21.72 16.12 -21.03
CA HIS A 27 20.82 14.98 -21.04
C HIS A 27 19.47 15.37 -20.43
N GLN A 28 18.37 15.07 -21.14
CA GLN A 28 17.00 15.50 -20.80
C GLN A 28 16.51 15.01 -19.43
N ALA A 29 17.01 13.87 -18.96
CA ALA A 29 16.63 13.30 -17.68
C ALA A 29 17.36 13.92 -16.49
N VAL A 30 18.36 14.78 -16.71
CA VAL A 30 19.16 15.34 -15.62
C VAL A 30 18.46 16.55 -15.02
N LEU A 31 18.13 16.43 -13.73
CA LEU A 31 17.66 17.52 -12.89
C LEU A 31 18.85 18.08 -12.11
N LEU A 32 19.15 19.37 -12.28
CA LEU A 32 20.20 20.02 -11.50
C LEU A 32 19.78 20.09 -10.03
N ALA A 33 20.73 19.84 -9.12
CA ALA A 33 20.46 19.75 -7.69
C ALA A 33 19.77 21.01 -7.13
N GLU A 34 20.12 22.20 -7.62
CA GLU A 34 19.47 23.48 -7.26
C GLU A 34 18.00 23.61 -7.68
N LYS A 35 17.56 22.77 -8.61
CA LYS A 35 16.18 22.73 -9.14
C LYS A 35 15.30 21.69 -8.42
N VAL A 36 15.89 20.93 -7.50
CA VAL A 36 15.13 20.01 -6.64
C VAL A 36 14.23 20.81 -5.71
N GLY A 37 12.96 20.45 -5.64
CA GLY A 37 11.96 21.15 -4.83
C GLY A 37 11.05 22.06 -5.63
N GLU A 38 11.40 22.43 -6.86
CA GLU A 38 10.56 23.23 -7.77
C GLU A 38 9.36 22.39 -8.27
N PRO A 39 8.13 22.63 -7.79
CA PRO A 39 6.98 21.79 -8.13
C PRO A 39 6.55 21.89 -9.61
N GLU A 40 6.90 22.98 -10.27
CA GLU A 40 6.67 23.21 -11.70
C GLU A 40 7.63 22.43 -12.60
N ASN A 41 8.75 21.94 -12.05
CA ASN A 41 9.74 21.20 -12.82
C ASN A 41 9.21 19.79 -13.11
N PRO A 42 8.99 19.38 -14.38
CA PRO A 42 8.36 18.10 -14.71
C PRO A 42 9.19 16.86 -14.31
N LEU A 43 10.49 17.02 -14.03
CA LEU A 43 11.35 15.97 -13.51
C LEU A 43 11.17 15.77 -11.99
N TRP A 44 10.60 16.75 -11.29
CA TRP A 44 10.39 16.73 -9.84
C TRP A 44 8.90 16.69 -9.46
N GLY A 45 8.11 17.63 -10.00
CA GLY A 45 6.67 17.79 -9.81
C GLY A 45 5.85 16.70 -10.46
N LYS A 46 5.89 15.48 -9.90
CA LYS A 46 5.07 14.36 -10.35
C LYS A 46 3.69 14.39 -9.67
N PRO A 47 2.62 13.98 -10.38
CA PRO A 47 1.31 13.80 -9.77
C PRO A 47 1.41 12.89 -8.54
N ARG A 48 0.75 13.30 -7.46
CA ARG A 48 0.70 12.55 -6.21
C ARG A 48 -0.59 11.75 -6.05
N SER A 49 -1.43 11.76 -7.08
CA SER A 49 -2.69 11.04 -7.11
C SER A 49 -2.95 10.44 -8.48
N VAL A 50 -3.71 9.36 -8.49
CA VAL A 50 -4.12 8.66 -9.71
C VAL A 50 -5.53 8.10 -9.52
N THR A 51 -6.34 8.16 -10.58
CA THR A 51 -7.62 7.49 -10.63
C THR A 51 -7.43 6.06 -11.13
N VAL A 52 -7.86 5.08 -10.34
CA VAL A 52 -7.62 3.66 -10.59
C VAL A 52 -8.94 2.94 -10.82
N LEU A 53 -8.99 2.05 -11.81
CA LEU A 53 -10.14 1.18 -12.01
C LEU A 53 -10.28 0.20 -10.84
N LYS A 54 -11.52 0.00 -10.38
CA LYS A 54 -11.86 -0.84 -9.22
C LYS A 54 -11.85 -2.34 -9.55
N LYS A 55 -10.70 -2.80 -10.04
CA LYS A 55 -10.39 -4.18 -10.44
C LYS A 55 -9.09 -4.61 -9.76
N GLY A 56 -9.02 -5.86 -9.30
CA GLY A 56 -7.88 -6.37 -8.54
C GLY A 56 -6.51 -6.07 -9.18
N PRO A 57 -6.28 -6.44 -10.46
CA PRO A 57 -4.99 -6.21 -11.12
C PRO A 57 -4.62 -4.72 -11.23
N GLN A 58 -5.57 -3.84 -11.58
CA GLN A 58 -5.31 -2.41 -11.72
C GLN A 58 -4.99 -1.73 -10.38
N ILE A 59 -5.69 -2.13 -9.32
CA ILE A 59 -5.38 -1.69 -7.96
C ILE A 59 -3.98 -2.14 -7.54
N ALA A 60 -3.64 -3.41 -7.80
CA ALA A 60 -2.34 -3.95 -7.46
C ALA A 60 -1.21 -3.30 -8.26
N GLU A 61 -1.42 -3.01 -9.54
CA GLU A 61 -0.46 -2.28 -10.38
C GLU A 61 -0.20 -0.87 -9.85
N ALA A 62 -1.25 -0.13 -9.49
CA ALA A 62 -1.12 1.21 -8.93
C ALA A 62 -0.35 1.24 -7.60
N LEU A 63 -0.40 0.15 -6.83
CA LEU A 63 0.26 0.01 -5.53
C LEU A 63 1.61 -0.73 -5.60
N ALA A 64 1.94 -1.33 -6.75
CA ALA A 64 3.12 -2.17 -6.95
C ALA A 64 4.44 -1.52 -6.49
N PRO A 65 4.71 -0.23 -6.76
CA PRO A 65 5.96 0.39 -6.32
C PRO A 65 6.18 0.30 -4.81
N LEU A 66 5.12 0.39 -4.00
CA LEU A 66 5.22 0.23 -2.55
C LEU A 66 5.25 -1.25 -2.15
N LEU A 67 4.43 -2.10 -2.77
CA LEU A 67 4.34 -3.53 -2.45
C LEU A 67 5.65 -4.27 -2.73
N GLU A 68 6.32 -3.94 -3.83
CA GLU A 68 7.55 -4.58 -4.27
C GLU A 68 8.76 -4.14 -3.43
N ASN A 69 8.78 -2.89 -2.96
CA ASN A 69 9.97 -2.28 -2.34
C ASN A 69 9.88 -2.11 -0.81
N ALA A 70 8.68 -2.06 -0.23
CA ALA A 70 8.52 -1.92 1.22
C ALA A 70 8.91 -3.20 1.98
N LYS A 71 9.43 -3.03 3.18
CA LYS A 71 9.75 -4.13 4.12
C LYS A 71 8.57 -4.47 5.02
N GLU A 72 7.79 -3.46 5.38
CA GLU A 72 6.61 -3.57 6.24
C GLU A 72 5.40 -2.98 5.52
N ILE A 73 4.33 -3.77 5.43
CA ILE A 73 3.15 -3.45 4.63
C ILE A 73 1.89 -3.69 5.46
N HIS A 74 1.11 -2.63 5.61
CA HIS A 74 -0.11 -2.58 6.40
C HIS A 74 -1.25 -2.04 5.54
N LEU A 75 -2.25 -2.88 5.28
CA LEU A 75 -3.51 -2.46 4.69
C LEU A 75 -4.48 -2.10 5.81
N ILE A 76 -4.83 -0.82 5.93
CA ILE A 76 -5.86 -0.34 6.84
C ILE A 76 -7.15 -0.22 6.04
N ASP A 77 -8.11 -1.12 6.25
CA ASP A 77 -9.47 -0.99 5.74
C ASP A 77 -10.45 -1.48 6.81
N PRO A 78 -11.04 -0.55 7.60
CA PRO A 78 -11.95 -0.89 8.69
C PRO A 78 -13.14 -1.76 8.28
N HIS A 79 -13.49 -1.76 7.00
CA HIS A 79 -14.64 -2.48 6.46
C HIS A 79 -14.25 -3.67 5.57
N PHE A 80 -12.98 -4.08 5.58
CA PHE A 80 -12.51 -5.24 4.84
C PHE A 80 -13.25 -6.50 5.30
N ASP A 81 -14.08 -7.07 4.41
CA ASP A 81 -14.82 -8.29 4.69
C ASP A 81 -14.28 -9.45 3.84
N PRO A 82 -13.42 -10.31 4.41
CA PRO A 82 -12.83 -11.43 3.68
C PRO A 82 -13.81 -12.51 3.31
N ARG A 83 -15.03 -12.52 3.89
CA ARG A 83 -16.06 -13.49 3.52
C ARG A 83 -16.60 -13.18 2.13
N LYS A 84 -16.43 -11.94 1.66
CA LYS A 84 -16.85 -11.52 0.33
C LYS A 84 -15.73 -11.68 -0.69
N LYS A 85 -16.03 -12.38 -1.79
CA LYS A 85 -15.10 -12.67 -2.90
C LYS A 85 -14.41 -11.41 -3.45
N ARG A 86 -15.12 -10.29 -3.51
CA ARG A 86 -14.62 -9.01 -4.03
C ARG A 86 -13.44 -8.42 -3.25
N PHE A 87 -13.33 -8.68 -1.94
CA PHE A 87 -12.18 -8.26 -1.13
C PHE A 87 -11.03 -9.24 -1.28
N ARG A 88 -11.33 -10.55 -1.24
CA ARG A 88 -10.31 -11.61 -1.40
C ARG A 88 -9.57 -11.50 -2.73
N LYS A 89 -10.29 -11.22 -3.82
CA LYS A 89 -9.68 -11.04 -5.15
C LYS A 89 -8.63 -9.93 -5.15
N VAL A 90 -8.97 -8.75 -4.63
CA VAL A 90 -8.04 -7.63 -4.60
C VAL A 90 -6.84 -7.96 -3.72
N LEU A 91 -7.08 -8.52 -2.52
CA LEU A 91 -6.00 -8.94 -1.62
C LEU A 91 -5.03 -9.91 -2.31
N LEU A 92 -5.52 -10.93 -3.02
CA LEU A 92 -4.66 -11.87 -3.74
C LEU A 92 -3.81 -11.17 -4.81
N CYS A 93 -4.39 -10.25 -5.60
CA CYS A 93 -3.62 -9.45 -6.56
C CYS A 93 -2.54 -8.59 -5.88
N LEU A 94 -2.79 -8.06 -4.68
CA LEU A 94 -1.76 -7.34 -3.91
C LEU A 94 -0.64 -8.27 -3.44
N LEU A 95 -1.00 -9.46 -2.95
CA LEU A 95 -0.01 -10.45 -2.49
C LEU A 95 0.88 -10.96 -3.63
N GLU A 96 0.35 -11.04 -4.85
CA GLU A 96 1.13 -11.38 -6.06
C GLU A 96 2.20 -10.33 -6.42
N LYS A 97 2.09 -9.09 -5.92
CA LYS A 97 3.08 -8.03 -6.11
C LYS A 97 4.16 -8.00 -5.03
N LEU A 98 4.07 -8.85 -4.01
CA LEU A 98 5.10 -8.90 -2.98
C LEU A 98 6.36 -9.58 -3.53
N SER A 99 7.52 -8.95 -3.31
CA SER A 99 8.80 -9.67 -3.45
C SER A 99 8.96 -10.70 -2.33
N LEU A 100 9.79 -11.71 -2.58
CA LEU A 100 9.95 -12.91 -1.74
C LEU A 100 10.16 -12.57 -0.25
N SER A 101 9.56 -13.39 0.62
CA SER A 101 9.65 -13.28 2.10
C SER A 101 9.16 -11.96 2.71
N LYS A 102 7.84 -11.72 2.68
CA LYS A 102 7.21 -10.52 3.27
C LYS A 102 6.07 -10.82 4.22
N SER A 103 5.97 -9.98 5.25
CA SER A 103 4.80 -9.88 6.12
C SER A 103 3.84 -8.85 5.54
N PHE A 104 2.56 -9.21 5.44
CA PHE A 104 1.48 -8.32 5.04
C PHE A 104 0.44 -8.31 6.14
N THR A 105 0.09 -7.15 6.69
CA THR A 105 -0.90 -7.05 7.78
C THR A 105 -2.14 -6.31 7.32
N VAL A 106 -3.33 -6.89 7.54
CA VAL A 106 -4.61 -6.23 7.31
C VAL A 106 -5.18 -5.76 8.64
N HIS A 107 -5.48 -4.46 8.74
CA HIS A 107 -6.08 -3.80 9.89
C HIS A 107 -7.56 -3.53 9.59
N MET A 108 -8.44 -4.03 10.45
CA MET A 108 -9.89 -4.02 10.28
C MET A 108 -10.57 -3.52 11.55
N ASN A 109 -11.89 -3.33 11.54
CA ASN A 109 -12.64 -3.09 12.77
C ASN A 109 -12.88 -4.39 13.59
N ASP A 110 -13.27 -4.19 14.85
CA ASP A 110 -13.60 -5.21 15.84
C ASP A 110 -14.82 -6.08 15.49
N LYS A 111 -15.70 -5.64 14.58
CA LYS A 111 -16.84 -6.45 14.11
C LYS A 111 -16.41 -7.78 13.47
N PHE A 112 -15.13 -7.91 13.12
CA PHE A 112 -14.54 -9.12 12.57
C PHE A 112 -13.70 -9.91 13.58
N ALA A 113 -13.53 -9.43 14.82
CA ALA A 113 -12.76 -10.09 15.86
C ALA A 113 -13.45 -11.36 16.42
N ASP A 114 -14.76 -11.30 16.64
CA ASP A 114 -15.53 -12.33 17.37
C ASP A 114 -16.22 -13.39 16.50
N ALA A 115 -15.99 -13.39 15.18
CA ALA A 115 -16.56 -14.40 14.32
C ALA A 115 -15.83 -15.75 14.54
N LYS A 116 -16.34 -16.60 15.44
CA LYS A 116 -15.87 -18.00 15.61
C LYS A 116 -15.60 -18.65 14.25
N GLY A 117 -14.39 -19.21 14.10
CA GLY A 117 -13.95 -19.90 12.87
C GLY A 117 -13.51 -18.99 11.73
N TYR A 118 -13.34 -17.68 11.95
CA TYR A 118 -12.81 -16.77 10.94
C TYR A 118 -11.42 -17.22 10.48
N GLN A 119 -10.45 -17.38 11.39
CA GLN A 119 -9.09 -17.80 11.02
C GLN A 119 -9.05 -19.08 10.16
N GLU A 120 -9.91 -20.05 10.47
CA GLU A 120 -10.06 -21.29 9.70
C GLU A 120 -10.61 -21.01 8.30
N ARG A 121 -11.68 -20.20 8.17
CA ARG A 121 -12.23 -19.81 6.86
C ARG A 121 -11.25 -19.03 6.00
N TRP A 122 -10.38 -18.21 6.60
CA TRP A 122 -9.34 -17.53 5.83
C TRP A 122 -8.29 -18.50 5.33
N ARG A 123 -7.87 -19.44 6.19
CA ARG A 123 -6.93 -20.49 5.80
C ARG A 123 -7.51 -21.34 4.68
N GLU A 124 -8.79 -21.71 4.78
CA GLU A 124 -9.53 -22.44 3.74
C GLU A 124 -9.59 -21.66 2.42
N HIS A 125 -9.86 -20.34 2.46
CA HIS A 125 -10.06 -19.57 1.24
C HIS A 125 -8.79 -19.00 0.61
N LEU A 126 -7.74 -18.78 1.41
CA LEU A 126 -6.51 -18.10 0.98
C LEU A 126 -5.25 -18.94 1.13
N GLY A 127 -5.18 -19.93 2.01
CA GLY A 127 -3.95 -20.65 2.34
C GLY A 127 -3.23 -21.22 1.10
N GLU A 128 -3.97 -21.96 0.27
CA GLU A 128 -3.46 -22.55 -0.99
C GLU A 128 -3.17 -21.53 -2.10
N LYS A 129 -3.59 -20.28 -1.92
CA LYS A 129 -3.44 -19.22 -2.94
C LYS A 129 -2.27 -18.28 -2.64
N ILE A 130 -1.80 -18.29 -1.40
CA ILE A 130 -0.69 -17.47 -0.93
C ILE A 130 0.59 -18.29 -1.01
N SER A 131 1.67 -17.69 -1.51
CA SER A 131 3.00 -18.30 -1.51
C SER A 131 3.43 -18.66 -0.08
N SER A 132 4.09 -19.80 0.06
CA SER A 132 4.70 -20.25 1.32
C SER A 132 5.67 -19.27 1.97
N GLU A 133 6.18 -18.27 1.23
CA GLU A 133 7.06 -17.23 1.75
C GLU A 133 6.33 -15.99 2.30
N ILE A 134 5.01 -15.90 2.10
CA ILE A 134 4.22 -14.75 2.54
C ILE A 134 3.49 -15.11 3.84
N THR A 135 3.65 -14.25 4.85
CA THR A 135 2.85 -14.32 6.08
C THR A 135 1.83 -13.19 6.09
N LEU A 136 0.56 -13.57 6.14
CA LEU A 136 -0.57 -12.65 6.17
C LEU A 136 -1.12 -12.56 7.60
N ASN A 137 -1.20 -11.35 8.15
CA ASN A 137 -1.60 -11.07 9.53
C ASN A 137 -2.90 -10.24 9.56
N PHE A 138 -3.72 -10.41 10.61
CA PHE A 138 -4.98 -9.69 10.77
C PHE A 138 -5.11 -9.03 12.14
N LYS A 139 -5.19 -7.69 12.16
CA LYS A 139 -5.39 -6.92 13.39
C LYS A 139 -6.80 -6.31 13.40
N CYS A 140 -7.53 -6.48 14.50
CA CYS A 140 -8.85 -5.86 14.66
C CYS A 140 -8.78 -4.73 15.68
N TRP A 141 -9.34 -3.59 15.32
CA TRP A 141 -9.29 -2.36 16.09
C TRP A 141 -10.68 -1.91 16.50
N GLN A 142 -10.77 -1.37 17.71
CA GLN A 142 -11.93 -0.67 18.22
C GLN A 142 -11.58 0.81 18.42
N ALA A 143 -12.53 1.68 18.09
CA ALA A 143 -12.44 3.12 18.32
C ALA A 143 -13.79 3.62 18.85
N PRO A 144 -13.84 4.75 19.59
CA PRO A 144 -15.09 5.37 20.00
C PRO A 144 -16.00 5.60 18.80
N GLU A 145 -17.30 5.43 19.03
CA GLU A 145 -18.32 5.69 18.03
C GLU A 145 -18.22 7.14 17.55
N HIS A 146 -18.42 7.36 16.24
CA HIS A 146 -18.30 8.68 15.59
C HIS A 146 -16.93 9.37 15.67
N SER A 147 -15.88 8.72 16.17
CA SER A 147 -14.53 9.32 16.24
C SER A 147 -13.88 9.59 14.87
N GLY A 148 -14.35 8.94 13.80
CA GLY A 148 -13.75 9.02 12.47
C GLY A 148 -12.38 8.33 12.33
N LEU A 149 -11.82 7.77 13.41
CA LEU A 149 -10.48 7.16 13.44
C LEU A 149 -10.40 5.90 12.58
N LEU A 150 -11.46 5.09 12.59
CA LEU A 150 -11.60 3.87 11.78
C LEU A 150 -12.58 4.07 10.62
N HIS A 151 -12.37 5.12 9.83
CA HIS A 151 -13.17 5.39 8.63
C HIS A 151 -12.36 5.28 7.33
N ASN A 152 -11.14 5.83 7.32
CA ASN A 152 -10.35 5.93 6.10
C ASN A 152 -9.63 4.62 5.77
N ARG A 153 -9.26 4.48 4.50
CA ARG A 153 -8.53 3.32 4.00
C ARG A 153 -7.14 3.73 3.57
N TYR A 154 -6.14 2.95 3.99
CA TYR A 154 -4.74 3.25 3.72
C TYR A 154 -3.96 2.00 3.29
N LEU A 155 -3.06 2.14 2.32
CA LEU A 155 -1.89 1.28 2.25
C LEU A 155 -0.75 2.03 2.95
N LEU A 156 -0.40 1.58 4.14
CA LEU A 156 0.66 2.14 4.97
C LEU A 156 1.88 1.24 4.88
N THR A 157 3.02 1.81 4.51
CA THR A 157 4.29 1.08 4.43
C THR A 157 5.41 1.88 5.08
N ASN A 158 6.55 1.26 5.35
CA ASN A 158 7.72 1.97 5.86
C ASN A 158 8.31 3.00 4.86
N LEU A 159 7.81 3.07 3.62
CA LEU A 159 8.23 4.01 2.58
C LEU A 159 7.25 5.17 2.37
N GLY A 160 5.99 5.01 2.77
CA GLY A 160 4.95 6.02 2.55
C GLY A 160 3.55 5.46 2.74
N VAL A 161 2.55 6.34 2.56
CA VAL A 161 1.13 6.00 2.74
C VAL A 161 0.28 6.46 1.56
N ILE A 162 -0.57 5.56 1.06
CA ILE A 162 -1.59 5.84 0.05
C ILE A 162 -2.94 5.90 0.75
N LEU A 163 -3.65 7.01 0.61
CA LEU A 163 -5.08 7.13 0.92
C LEU A 163 -5.89 6.56 -0.24
N MET A 164 -6.94 5.80 0.08
CA MET A 164 -7.91 5.27 -0.86
C MET A 164 -9.29 5.82 -0.51
N GLY A 165 -9.99 6.39 -1.50
CA GLY A 165 -11.29 7.03 -1.30
C GLY A 165 -12.40 6.05 -0.92
N ASN A 166 -12.37 4.84 -1.47
CA ASN A 166 -13.36 3.80 -1.25
C ASN A 166 -12.76 2.56 -0.57
N SER A 167 -13.62 1.60 -0.20
CA SER A 167 -13.17 0.29 0.29
C SER A 167 -12.27 -0.41 -0.73
N LEU A 168 -11.35 -1.26 -0.28
CA LEU A 168 -10.46 -2.02 -1.16
C LEU A 168 -11.16 -3.26 -1.73
N ASP A 169 -12.24 -3.05 -2.48
CA ASP A 169 -13.02 -4.10 -3.13
C ASP A 169 -13.05 -3.98 -4.66
N GLU A 170 -13.14 -5.12 -5.34
CA GLU A 170 -13.47 -5.14 -6.77
C GLU A 170 -14.95 -4.77 -6.97
N LYS A 171 -15.23 -3.93 -7.96
CA LYS A 171 -16.59 -3.61 -8.42
C LYS A 171 -16.89 -4.31 -9.74
N GLU A 172 -18.13 -4.71 -9.93
CA GLU A 172 -18.57 -5.38 -11.17
C GLU A 172 -18.59 -4.41 -12.35
N SER A 173 -19.10 -3.19 -12.13
CA SER A 173 -19.10 -2.11 -13.13
C SER A 173 -17.71 -1.89 -13.74
N GLN A 174 -17.67 -1.80 -15.07
CA GLN A 174 -16.43 -1.59 -15.83
C GLN A 174 -15.86 -0.19 -15.65
N ASN A 175 -16.70 0.78 -15.27
CA ASN A 175 -16.32 2.19 -15.13
C ASN A 175 -16.17 2.62 -13.67
N ALA A 176 -16.25 1.69 -12.72
CA ALA A 176 -16.04 2.02 -11.32
C ALA A 176 -14.57 2.35 -11.09
N THR A 177 -14.31 3.56 -10.59
CA THR A 177 -12.97 4.05 -10.28
C THR A 177 -12.87 4.45 -8.81
N ASP A 178 -11.64 4.63 -8.34
CA ASP A 178 -11.34 5.23 -7.05
C ASP A 178 -10.05 6.05 -7.16
N ASP A 179 -9.95 7.10 -6.35
CA ASP A 179 -8.79 7.98 -6.35
C ASP A 179 -7.82 7.56 -5.26
N PHE A 180 -6.58 7.30 -5.66
CA PHE A 180 -5.48 6.99 -4.76
C PHE A 180 -4.59 8.23 -4.64
N ALA A 181 -4.19 8.55 -3.42
CA ALA A 181 -3.35 9.73 -3.16
C ALA A 181 -2.21 9.41 -2.19
N LEU A 182 -0.98 9.76 -2.57
CA LEU A 182 0.20 9.67 -1.73
C LEU A 182 0.20 10.83 -0.72
N LEU A 183 0.08 10.51 0.57
CA LEU A 183 0.07 11.53 1.62
C LEU A 183 1.49 12.00 1.96
N GLY A 184 1.56 13.14 2.62
CA GLY A 184 2.81 13.72 3.10
C GLY A 184 3.45 12.92 4.25
N LYS A 185 4.73 13.21 4.51
CA LYS A 185 5.53 12.54 5.54
C LYS A 185 4.94 12.68 6.96
N GLU A 186 4.38 13.84 7.29
CA GLU A 186 3.74 14.07 8.59
C GLU A 186 2.59 13.09 8.80
N ARG A 187 1.71 12.95 7.80
CA ARG A 187 0.58 12.04 7.89
C ARG A 187 0.99 10.58 7.90
N HIS A 188 2.06 10.23 7.20
CA HIS A 188 2.68 8.91 7.30
C HIS A 188 3.14 8.63 8.73
N SER A 189 3.87 9.56 9.36
CA SER A 189 4.34 9.43 10.74
C SER A 189 3.19 9.24 11.72
N ASP A 190 2.15 10.08 11.65
CA ASP A 190 0.98 9.97 12.52
C ASP A 190 0.33 8.59 12.42
N LEU A 191 0.05 8.14 11.19
CA LEU A 191 -0.62 6.85 10.97
C LEU A 191 0.26 5.68 11.38
N TRP A 192 1.57 5.78 11.19
CA TRP A 192 2.54 4.80 11.66
C TRP A 192 2.50 4.68 13.18
N ASP A 193 2.55 5.82 13.88
CA ASP A 193 2.49 5.84 15.34
C ASP A 193 1.15 5.28 15.84
N TRP A 194 0.03 5.61 15.19
CA TRP A 194 -1.29 5.15 15.61
C TRP A 194 -1.47 3.64 15.46
N PHE A 195 -1.12 3.06 14.31
CA PHE A 195 -1.43 1.66 14.00
C PHE A 195 -0.29 0.69 14.29
N ILE A 196 0.96 1.15 14.23
CA ILE A 196 2.15 0.30 14.37
C ILE A 196 2.70 0.41 15.78
N HIS A 197 2.96 1.64 16.24
CA HIS A 197 3.40 1.89 17.62
C HIS A 197 2.24 1.96 18.63
N GLN A 198 1.00 1.91 18.15
CA GLN A 198 -0.22 1.85 18.99
C GLN A 198 -0.36 3.03 19.95
N THR A 199 0.04 4.23 19.52
CA THR A 199 0.13 5.41 20.40
C THR A 199 -1.19 6.18 20.52
N HIS A 200 -2.16 5.92 19.65
CA HIS A 200 -3.42 6.66 19.66
C HIS A 200 -4.30 6.16 20.82
N LYS A 201 -4.48 7.00 21.86
CA LYS A 201 -5.20 6.66 23.10
C LYS A 201 -6.60 6.05 22.92
N ASP A 202 -7.30 6.46 21.87
CA ASP A 202 -8.68 6.02 21.59
C ASP A 202 -8.74 4.84 20.62
N LEU A 203 -7.62 4.38 20.07
CA LEU A 203 -7.57 3.25 19.15
C LEU A 203 -7.06 2.02 19.90
N LYS A 204 -7.92 1.03 20.10
CA LYS A 204 -7.61 -0.17 20.89
C LYS A 204 -7.50 -1.38 19.98
N LEU A 205 -6.36 -2.09 20.03
CA LEU A 205 -6.23 -3.41 19.42
C LEU A 205 -7.01 -4.40 20.27
N VAL A 206 -8.04 -5.03 19.69
CA VAL A 206 -8.94 -5.95 20.43
C VAL A 206 -8.75 -7.41 20.08
N ALA A 207 -8.05 -7.70 18.98
CA ALA A 207 -7.61 -9.04 18.64
C ALA A 207 -6.19 -8.99 18.08
N GLU A 208 -5.30 -9.78 18.71
CA GLU A 208 -3.93 -10.01 18.27
C GLU A 208 -3.89 -10.71 16.90
N PRO A 209 -2.79 -10.59 16.14
CA PRO A 209 -2.77 -11.02 14.76
C PRO A 209 -3.06 -12.51 14.62
N ALA A 210 -4.17 -12.81 13.95
CA ALA A 210 -4.31 -14.09 13.30
C ALA A 210 -3.31 -14.13 12.15
N SER A 211 -2.44 -15.14 12.11
CA SER A 211 -1.43 -15.30 11.06
C SER A 211 -1.75 -16.49 10.17
N ILE A 212 -1.55 -16.32 8.87
CA ILE A 212 -1.64 -17.37 7.86
C ILE A 212 -0.36 -17.31 7.04
N THR A 213 0.43 -18.36 7.12
CA THR A 213 1.51 -18.62 6.17
C THR A 213 0.90 -19.33 4.98
N GLY A 214 1.22 -18.87 3.77
CA GLY A 214 0.78 -19.53 2.55
C GLY A 214 1.31 -20.95 2.45
N THR A 215 0.74 -21.73 1.55
CA THR A 215 1.18 -23.12 1.29
C THR A 215 1.47 -23.40 -0.18
N ARG A 216 1.39 -22.37 -1.04
CA ARG A 216 1.67 -22.47 -2.47
C ARG A 216 3.16 -22.41 -2.78
#